data_AF-A0A411MMM5-F1
#
_entry.id   AF-A0A411MMM5-F1
#
_cell.length_a   1.000
_cell.length_b   1.000
_cell.length_c   1.000
_cell.angle_alpha   90.00
_cell.angle_beta   90.00
_cell.angle_gamma   90.00
#
_symmetry.space_group_name_H-M   'P 1'
#
loop_
_entity.id
_entity.type
_entity.pdbx_description
1 polymer ?
#
loop_
_entity_poly.entity_id
_entity_poly.type
_entity_poly.pdbx_seq_one_letter_code
_entity_poly.pdbx_strand_id
1 'polypeptide(L)'
;MPISNPWFIRTLAVAGLLLLGACDKKGFEILAPIPAAQLEALGVQSPVQSVHYRDQEGEGLLVLSRNDDQVRDEETNQDVDRVVLSATRYERQADDSFKPHWNIESETTCPGLDLDVGFYTDVSGVSDLDNDGVAELTVASHAFCGGGVDPHELRVELREGEASYAINGQSLIAIEGEEPYGGEREDSPSLQSAPQVLRDHLNEVWNKVLKRPWSEAQPAPADEEEDQ
;
A
#
# COMPACT_ATOMS: atom_id res chain seq x y z
N MET A 1 41.54 -62.08 -57.21
CA MET A 1 42.63 -61.43 -56.47
C MET A 1 42.01 -60.44 -55.48
N PRO A 2 42.56 -60.34 -54.26
CA PRO A 2 41.96 -59.69 -53.08
C PRO A 2 42.21 -58.17 -53.12
N ILE A 3 41.53 -57.35 -52.32
CA ILE A 3 42.00 -56.77 -51.03
C ILE A 3 40.75 -56.00 -50.53
N SER A 4 40.02 -56.44 -49.50
CA SER A 4 40.25 -56.36 -48.05
C SER A 4 40.40 -54.94 -47.47
N ASN A 5 39.33 -54.55 -46.77
CA ASN A 5 39.28 -53.87 -45.47
C ASN A 5 39.18 -52.33 -45.33
N PRO A 6 38.52 -51.88 -44.23
CA PRO A 6 37.82 -50.61 -44.09
C PRO A 6 38.54 -49.68 -43.10
N TRP A 7 38.21 -48.38 -43.10
CA TRP A 7 38.45 -47.57 -41.90
C TRP A 7 37.70 -46.25 -41.85
N PHE A 8 37.08 -46.04 -40.70
CA PHE A 8 36.71 -44.76 -40.06
C PHE A 8 35.55 -43.92 -40.60
N ILE A 9 34.40 -44.24 -40.00
CA ILE A 9 33.49 -43.31 -39.32
C ILE A 9 34.21 -42.04 -38.81
N ARG A 10 33.74 -40.88 -39.25
CA ARG A 10 33.76 -39.63 -38.46
C ARG A 10 32.42 -38.92 -38.58
N THR A 11 31.52 -39.29 -37.69
CA THR A 11 30.36 -38.49 -37.28
C THR A 11 30.83 -37.14 -36.76
N LEU A 12 30.50 -36.05 -37.45
CA LEU A 12 30.52 -34.71 -36.87
C LEU A 12 29.28 -34.58 -35.96
N ALA A 13 29.51 -34.66 -34.65
CA ALA A 13 28.55 -34.19 -33.67
C ALA A 13 28.70 -32.67 -33.55
N VAL A 14 27.78 -31.92 -34.15
CA VAL A 14 27.61 -30.49 -33.86
C VAL A 14 26.93 -30.42 -32.50
N ALA A 15 27.71 -30.17 -31.45
CA ALA A 15 27.19 -29.89 -30.13
C ALA A 15 26.54 -28.50 -30.16
N GLY A 16 25.21 -28.49 -30.24
CA GLY A 16 24.42 -27.29 -29.99
C GLY A 16 24.49 -26.96 -28.50
N LEU A 17 25.30 -25.95 -28.15
CA LEU A 17 25.25 -25.32 -26.84
C LEU A 17 24.03 -24.39 -26.83
N LEU A 18 22.85 -24.95 -26.53
CA LEU A 18 21.70 -24.14 -26.11
C LEU A 18 22.04 -23.59 -24.73
N LEU A 19 22.48 -22.33 -24.68
CA LEU A 19 22.45 -21.53 -23.47
C LEU A 19 20.97 -21.37 -23.08
N LEU A 20 20.48 -22.29 -22.25
CA LEU A 20 19.35 -22.01 -21.38
C LEU A 20 19.85 -20.95 -20.40
N GLY A 21 19.76 -19.68 -20.80
CA GLY A 21 19.61 -18.62 -19.83
C GLY A 21 18.35 -18.98 -19.07
N ALA A 22 18.50 -19.49 -17.85
CA ALA A 22 17.40 -19.50 -16.92
C ALA A 22 16.96 -18.05 -16.81
N CYS A 23 15.85 -17.71 -17.45
CA CYS A 23 15.07 -16.58 -16.97
C CYS A 23 14.68 -16.98 -15.55
N ASP A 24 15.52 -16.64 -14.58
CA ASP A 24 15.07 -16.36 -13.22
C ASP A 24 14.04 -15.23 -13.40
N LYS A 25 12.79 -15.61 -13.69
CA LYS A 25 11.66 -14.73 -13.45
C LYS A 25 11.68 -14.57 -11.94
N LYS A 26 12.37 -13.53 -11.48
CA LYS A 26 12.32 -13.10 -10.09
C LYS A 26 10.83 -12.85 -9.84
N GLY A 27 10.22 -13.78 -9.12
CA GLY A 27 8.83 -13.66 -8.71
C GLY A 27 8.72 -12.59 -7.62
N PHE A 28 7.49 -12.27 -7.27
CA PHE A 28 7.21 -11.45 -6.11
C PHE A 28 7.67 -12.12 -4.82
N GLU A 29 8.37 -11.37 -3.97
CA GLU A 29 8.85 -11.81 -2.66
C GLU A 29 8.82 -10.65 -1.65
N ILE A 30 8.27 -10.89 -0.46
CA ILE A 30 8.46 -9.99 0.68
C ILE A 30 9.83 -10.23 1.30
N LEU A 31 10.62 -9.17 1.39
CA LEU A 31 11.98 -9.20 1.92
C LEU A 31 12.02 -8.86 3.41
N ALA A 32 13.19 -9.06 4.02
CA ALA A 32 13.41 -8.65 5.41
C ALA A 32 13.16 -7.14 5.59
N PRO A 33 12.51 -6.72 6.70
CA PRO A 33 12.23 -5.30 6.95
C PRO A 33 13.49 -4.42 6.94
N ILE A 34 13.33 -3.18 6.47
CA ILE A 34 14.39 -2.17 6.50
C ILE A 34 14.57 -1.65 7.94
N PRO A 35 15.80 -1.58 8.48
CA PRO A 35 16.04 -1.03 9.81
C PRO A 35 15.61 0.44 9.92
N ALA A 36 15.08 0.85 11.08
CA ALA A 36 14.62 2.22 11.32
C ALA A 36 15.67 3.29 10.97
N ALA A 37 16.94 3.07 11.33
CA ALA A 37 18.03 4.00 11.01
C ALA A 37 18.23 4.22 9.49
N GLN A 38 17.88 3.23 8.66
CA GLN A 38 17.92 3.37 7.21
C GLN A 38 16.70 4.17 6.70
N LEU A 39 15.52 4.00 7.30
CA LEU A 39 14.35 4.84 6.99
C LEU A 39 14.62 6.31 7.35
N GLU A 40 15.23 6.56 8.51
CA GLU A 40 15.67 7.90 8.92
C GLU A 40 16.67 8.51 7.92
N ALA A 41 17.62 7.70 7.42
CA ALA A 41 18.57 8.14 6.40
C ALA A 41 17.91 8.46 5.04
N LEU A 42 16.72 7.93 4.76
CA LEU A 42 15.89 8.30 3.60
C LEU A 42 15.06 9.57 3.85
N GLY A 43 15.17 10.17 5.04
CA GLY A 43 14.39 11.36 5.43
C GLY A 43 12.96 11.04 5.85
N VAL A 44 12.62 9.76 6.04
CA VAL A 44 11.29 9.36 6.53
C VAL A 44 11.17 9.75 7.99
N GLN A 45 10.18 10.59 8.29
CA GLN A 45 9.80 10.96 9.65
C GLN A 45 8.58 10.14 10.07
N SER A 46 8.53 9.71 11.33
CA SER A 46 7.38 9.02 11.93
C SER A 46 6.77 7.91 11.04
N PRO A 47 7.54 6.89 10.62
CA PRO A 47 7.01 5.78 9.84
C PRO A 47 6.00 4.99 10.68
N VAL A 48 4.84 4.70 10.09
CA VAL A 48 3.81 3.85 10.70
C VAL A 48 3.83 2.43 10.17
N GLN A 49 4.25 2.25 8.91
CA GLN A 49 4.42 0.95 8.28
C GLN A 49 5.48 1.03 7.19
N SER A 50 6.25 -0.05 7.02
CA SER A 50 7.07 -0.23 5.81
C SER A 50 7.04 -1.67 5.35
N VAL A 51 7.02 -1.87 4.03
CA VAL A 51 7.02 -3.19 3.40
C VAL A 51 8.13 -3.20 2.36
N HIS A 52 9.12 -4.05 2.62
CA HIS A 52 10.25 -4.26 1.73
C HIS A 52 9.97 -5.49 0.85
N TYR A 53 10.14 -5.37 -0.46
CA TYR A 53 9.78 -6.42 -1.40
C TYR A 53 10.70 -6.44 -2.62
N ARG A 54 10.58 -7.50 -3.40
CA ARG A 54 11.15 -7.62 -4.73
C ARG A 54 10.09 -8.15 -5.68
N ASP A 55 10.03 -7.58 -6.88
CA ASP A 55 9.16 -7.99 -7.97
C ASP A 55 9.97 -8.07 -9.28
N GLN A 56 9.27 -8.14 -10.42
CA GLN A 56 9.91 -8.13 -11.74
C GLN A 56 10.58 -6.80 -12.11
N GLU A 57 10.16 -5.69 -11.50
CA GLU A 57 10.71 -4.36 -11.74
C GLU A 57 11.98 -4.10 -10.90
N GLY A 58 12.10 -4.75 -9.74
CA GLY A 58 13.30 -4.68 -8.92
C GLY A 58 13.01 -4.85 -7.44
N GLU A 59 13.91 -4.30 -6.62
CA GLU A 59 13.70 -4.25 -5.17
C GLU A 59 13.06 -2.92 -4.80
N GLY A 60 11.94 -2.99 -4.09
CA GLY A 60 11.09 -1.85 -3.76
C GLY A 60 10.79 -1.79 -2.27
N LEU A 61 10.45 -0.58 -1.81
CA LEU A 61 10.09 -0.31 -0.42
C LEU A 61 8.87 0.61 -0.41
N LEU A 62 7.73 0.13 0.08
CA LEU A 62 6.59 0.99 0.42
C LEU A 62 6.78 1.49 1.86
N VAL A 63 6.66 2.80 2.07
CA VAL A 63 6.68 3.43 3.39
C VAL A 63 5.42 4.26 3.56
N LEU A 64 4.71 4.04 4.67
CA LEU A 64 3.62 4.88 5.14
C LEU A 64 4.13 5.67 6.35
N SER A 65 3.96 6.99 6.34
CA SER A 65 4.36 7.88 7.43
C SER A 65 3.26 8.87 7.78
N ARG A 66 3.17 9.20 9.08
CA ARG A 66 2.24 10.19 9.61
C ARG A 66 3.06 11.27 10.31
N ASN A 67 2.95 12.51 9.84
CA ASN A 67 3.58 13.66 10.47
C ASN A 67 2.52 14.57 11.07
N ASP A 68 2.68 14.89 12.34
CA ASP A 68 1.81 15.75 13.12
C ASP A 68 2.55 17.05 13.42
N ASP A 69 1.97 18.20 13.05
CA ASP A 69 2.49 19.52 13.40
C ASP A 69 1.36 20.56 13.54
N GLN A 70 1.74 21.83 13.63
CA GLN A 70 0.80 22.95 13.68
C GLN A 70 1.12 23.94 12.57
N VAL A 71 0.06 24.45 11.93
CA VAL A 71 0.16 25.49 10.91
C VAL A 71 -0.65 26.70 11.28
N ARG A 72 -0.27 27.83 10.70
CA ARG A 72 -0.99 29.08 10.85
C ARG A 72 -2.18 29.08 9.90
N ASP A 73 -3.39 29.09 10.45
CA ASP A 73 -4.60 29.32 9.66
C ASP A 73 -4.65 30.78 9.19
N GLU A 74 -4.75 30.99 7.88
CA GLU A 74 -4.68 32.33 7.28
C GLU A 74 -5.91 33.18 7.58
N GLU A 75 -7.07 32.56 7.78
CA GLU A 75 -8.35 33.25 7.97
C GLU A 75 -8.54 33.72 9.41
N THR A 76 -8.31 32.83 10.36
CA THR A 76 -8.49 33.07 11.79
C THR A 76 -7.24 33.64 12.45
N ASN A 77 -6.08 33.49 11.81
CA ASN A 77 -4.79 33.81 12.41
C ASN A 77 -4.70 33.08 13.77
N GLN A 78 -4.94 31.77 13.75
CA GLN A 78 -4.76 30.85 14.87
C GLN A 78 -3.87 29.69 14.44
N ASP A 79 -3.18 29.07 15.39
CA ASP A 79 -2.41 27.87 15.11
C ASP A 79 -3.37 26.69 15.18
N VAL A 80 -3.40 25.86 14.15
CA VAL A 80 -4.30 24.72 14.00
C VAL A 80 -3.48 23.45 13.85
N ASP A 81 -3.98 22.36 14.42
CA ASP A 81 -3.34 21.06 14.29
C ASP A 81 -3.44 20.58 12.85
N ARG A 82 -2.36 19.96 12.38
CA ARG A 82 -2.26 19.40 11.04
C ARG A 82 -1.66 18.01 11.09
N VAL A 83 -2.26 17.09 10.34
CA VAL A 83 -1.67 15.79 10.03
C VAL A 83 -1.41 15.70 8.53
N VAL A 84 -0.20 15.26 8.18
CA VAL A 84 0.19 14.89 6.83
C VAL A 84 0.44 13.39 6.79
N LEU A 85 -0.36 12.69 5.99
CA LEU A 85 -0.11 11.29 5.63
C LEU A 85 0.69 11.24 4.33
N SER A 86 1.80 10.51 4.33
CA SER A 86 2.59 10.24 3.12
C SER A 86 2.70 8.74 2.89
N ALA A 87 2.43 8.30 1.67
CA ALA A 87 2.71 6.95 1.19
C ALA A 87 3.71 7.05 0.03
N THR A 88 4.91 6.51 0.23
CA THR A 88 6.01 6.63 -0.74
C THR A 88 6.49 5.24 -1.17
N ARG A 89 6.56 5.00 -2.49
CA ARG A 89 7.33 3.87 -3.04
C ARG A 89 8.74 4.33 -3.31
N TYR A 90 9.71 3.62 -2.77
CA TYR A 90 11.11 3.74 -3.13
C TYR A 90 11.55 2.57 -3.99
N GLU A 91 12.50 2.82 -4.88
CA GLU A 91 13.14 1.82 -5.73
C GLU A 91 14.63 1.75 -5.46
N ARG A 92 15.15 0.53 -5.36
CA ARG A 92 16.58 0.28 -5.22
C ARG A 92 17.32 0.62 -6.52
N GLN A 93 18.32 1.46 -6.39
CA GLN A 93 19.19 1.90 -7.47
C GLN A 93 20.42 1.01 -7.61
N ALA A 94 21.16 1.17 -8.71
CA ALA A 94 22.38 0.40 -8.98
C ALA A 94 23.52 0.66 -7.96
N ASP A 95 23.48 1.80 -7.25
CA ASP A 95 24.42 2.15 -6.17
C ASP A 95 23.95 1.64 -4.79
N ASP A 96 22.94 0.77 -4.78
CA ASP A 96 22.33 0.18 -3.58
C ASP A 96 21.57 1.17 -2.69
N SER A 97 21.36 2.40 -3.15
CA SER A 97 20.50 3.38 -2.48
C SER A 97 19.02 3.19 -2.85
N PHE A 98 18.12 3.59 -1.96
CA PHE A 98 16.70 3.74 -2.28
C PHE A 98 16.42 5.17 -2.72
N LYS A 99 15.65 5.33 -3.81
CA LYS A 99 15.15 6.64 -4.25
C LYS A 99 13.63 6.62 -4.37
N PRO A 100 12.95 7.72 -4.02
CA PRO A 100 11.50 7.80 -4.17
C PRO A 100 11.15 7.72 -5.66
N HIS A 101 10.20 6.85 -6.00
CA HIS A 101 9.62 6.72 -7.33
C HIS A 101 8.33 7.54 -7.42
N TRP A 102 7.43 7.34 -6.47
CA TRP A 102 6.22 8.14 -6.33
C TRP A 102 5.89 8.40 -4.86
N ASN A 103 5.08 9.44 -4.63
CA ASN A 103 4.57 9.83 -3.33
C ASN A 103 3.09 10.21 -3.44
N ILE A 104 2.28 9.77 -2.47
CA ILE A 104 0.91 10.21 -2.28
C ILE A 104 0.87 10.95 -0.95
N GLU A 105 0.41 12.20 -0.97
CA GLU A 105 0.25 13.01 0.24
C GLU A 105 -1.21 13.42 0.42
N SER A 106 -1.64 13.37 1.69
CA SER A 106 -2.91 13.92 2.14
C SER A 106 -2.67 14.76 3.37
N GLU A 107 -3.15 16.00 3.32
CA GLU A 107 -3.07 16.95 4.43
C GLU A 107 -4.47 17.15 5.02
N THR A 108 -4.55 17.20 6.35
CA THR A 108 -5.79 17.53 7.06
C THR A 108 -5.46 18.48 8.20
N THR A 109 -6.11 19.65 8.19
CA THR A 109 -6.02 20.65 9.25
C THR A 109 -7.31 20.67 10.05
N CYS A 110 -7.22 20.99 11.34
CA CYS A 110 -8.40 21.00 12.22
C CYS A 110 -8.37 22.13 13.24
N PRO A 111 -9.25 23.14 13.12
CA PRO A 111 -9.29 24.26 14.05
C PRO A 111 -10.01 23.89 15.35
N GLY A 112 -9.24 23.44 16.35
CA GLY A 112 -9.72 23.32 17.74
C GLY A 112 -10.77 22.23 17.97
N LEU A 113 -10.83 21.22 17.10
CA LEU A 113 -11.69 20.04 17.22
C LEU A 113 -10.83 18.77 17.26
N ASP A 114 -11.47 17.62 17.41
CA ASP A 114 -10.77 16.33 17.43
C ASP A 114 -10.32 15.98 16.01
N LEU A 115 -9.00 15.75 15.88
CA LEU A 115 -8.34 15.36 14.64
C LEU A 115 -8.01 13.87 14.69
N ASP A 116 -8.67 13.07 13.86
CA ASP A 116 -8.37 11.65 13.69
C ASP A 116 -8.05 11.34 12.23
N VAL A 117 -6.76 11.09 11.97
CA VAL A 117 -6.22 10.87 10.64
C VAL A 117 -5.23 9.73 10.71
N GLY A 118 -5.35 8.77 9.80
CA GLY A 118 -4.48 7.61 9.82
C GLY A 118 -4.57 6.72 8.59
N PHE A 119 -3.69 5.73 8.57
CA PHE A 119 -3.75 4.63 7.62
C PHE A 119 -4.44 3.42 8.26
N TYR A 120 -5.21 2.67 7.47
CA TYR A 120 -5.62 1.33 7.82
C TYR A 120 -4.49 0.36 7.46
N THR A 121 -3.51 0.23 8.35
CA THR A 121 -2.28 -0.56 8.14
C THR A 121 -2.55 -2.04 7.93
N ASP A 122 -3.63 -2.58 8.52
CA ASP A 122 -4.04 -3.98 8.40
C ASP A 122 -4.54 -4.37 6.99
N VAL A 123 -4.95 -3.39 6.18
CA VAL A 123 -5.40 -3.58 4.79
C VAL A 123 -4.54 -2.82 3.77
N SER A 124 -3.49 -2.15 4.24
CA SER A 124 -2.49 -1.49 3.39
C SER A 124 -1.25 -2.36 3.30
N GLY A 125 -0.63 -2.45 2.13
CA GLY A 125 0.52 -3.32 1.94
C GLY A 125 0.92 -3.52 0.49
N VAL A 126 1.69 -4.58 0.26
CA VAL A 126 2.21 -4.96 -1.05
C VAL A 126 1.89 -6.43 -1.29
N SER A 127 1.36 -6.75 -2.46
CA SER A 127 0.99 -8.11 -2.87
C SER A 127 1.08 -8.24 -4.39
N ASP A 128 1.26 -9.46 -4.88
CA ASP A 128 1.10 -9.84 -6.29
C ASP A 128 -0.29 -10.48 -6.44
N LEU A 129 -1.30 -9.64 -6.64
CA LEU A 129 -2.72 -9.98 -6.62
C LEU A 129 -3.12 -10.84 -7.81
N ASP A 130 -2.54 -10.58 -8.98
CA ASP A 130 -2.88 -11.27 -10.22
C ASP A 130 -1.86 -12.37 -10.62
N ASN A 131 -0.79 -12.53 -9.83
CA ASN A 131 0.28 -13.52 -9.98
C ASN A 131 1.10 -13.32 -11.26
N ASP A 132 1.21 -12.08 -11.75
CA ASP A 132 2.06 -11.74 -12.87
C ASP A 132 3.52 -11.45 -12.46
N GLY A 133 3.78 -11.32 -11.17
CA GLY A 133 5.09 -11.06 -10.56
C GLY A 133 5.48 -9.58 -10.46
N VAL A 134 4.59 -8.66 -10.81
CA VAL A 134 4.64 -7.24 -10.47
C VAL A 134 3.94 -7.04 -9.13
N ALA A 135 4.33 -6.02 -8.39
CA ALA A 135 3.71 -5.71 -7.11
C ALA A 135 2.57 -4.70 -7.24
N GLU A 136 1.43 -4.99 -6.62
CA GLU A 136 0.35 -4.05 -6.38
C GLU A 136 0.44 -3.51 -4.95
N LEU A 137 0.53 -2.17 -4.85
CA LEU A 137 0.69 -1.44 -3.61
C LEU A 137 -0.65 -0.85 -3.21
N THR A 138 -1.23 -1.37 -2.13
CA THR A 138 -2.52 -0.90 -1.59
C THR A 138 -2.30 0.04 -0.42
N VAL A 139 -2.96 1.19 -0.43
CA VAL A 139 -2.92 2.21 0.61
C VAL A 139 -4.35 2.61 0.95
N ALA A 140 -4.77 2.39 2.19
CA ALA A 140 -6.06 2.81 2.70
C ALA A 140 -5.87 3.79 3.87
N SER A 141 -6.63 4.89 3.88
CA SER A 141 -6.53 5.93 4.90
C SER A 141 -7.89 6.54 5.24
N HIS A 142 -7.96 7.17 6.40
CA HIS A 142 -9.08 8.00 6.82
C HIS A 142 -8.62 9.38 7.29
N ALA A 143 -9.52 10.35 7.20
CA ALA A 143 -9.33 11.67 7.78
C ALA A 143 -10.64 12.21 8.38
N PHE A 144 -10.53 12.82 9.56
CA PHE A 144 -11.65 13.39 10.29
C PHE A 144 -11.19 14.61 11.08
N CYS A 145 -11.99 15.67 11.00
CA CYS A 145 -11.91 16.85 11.87
C CYS A 145 -13.31 17.21 12.33
N GLY A 146 -13.63 16.97 13.60
CA GLY A 146 -14.98 17.14 14.11
C GLY A 146 -15.06 16.99 15.63
N GLY A 147 -16.22 17.29 16.20
CA GLY A 147 -16.47 17.14 17.64
C GLY A 147 -17.63 16.19 17.95
N GLY A 148 -18.05 15.40 16.96
CA GLY A 148 -19.25 14.58 17.02
C GLY A 148 -19.08 13.24 16.30
N VAL A 149 -20.20 12.62 15.99
CA VAL A 149 -20.25 11.37 15.21
C VAL A 149 -20.53 11.77 13.76
N ASP A 150 -19.49 12.12 13.01
CA ASP A 150 -19.60 12.45 11.59
C ASP A 150 -18.79 11.46 10.74
N PRO A 151 -19.15 11.24 9.46
CA PRO A 151 -18.41 10.34 8.60
C PRO A 151 -16.96 10.79 8.44
N HIS A 152 -16.04 9.83 8.43
CA HIS A 152 -14.64 10.09 8.12
C HIS A 152 -14.48 10.05 6.59
N GLU A 153 -13.67 10.94 6.04
CA GLU A 153 -13.24 10.82 4.65
C GLU A 153 -12.39 9.56 4.51
N LEU A 154 -12.71 8.71 3.53
CA LEU A 154 -12.04 7.45 3.24
C LEU A 154 -11.38 7.54 1.87
N ARG A 155 -10.15 7.03 1.80
CA ARG A 155 -9.45 6.81 0.53
C ARG A 155 -8.83 5.42 0.52
N VAL A 156 -9.08 4.67 -0.53
CA VAL A 156 -8.40 3.41 -0.83
C VAL A 156 -7.79 3.53 -2.21
N GLU A 157 -6.48 3.40 -2.31
CA GLU A 157 -5.73 3.51 -3.56
C GLU A 157 -4.85 2.27 -3.77
N LEU A 158 -4.82 1.79 -5.01
CA LEU A 158 -3.95 0.73 -5.48
C LEU A 158 -3.06 1.26 -6.61
N ARG A 159 -1.77 0.95 -6.54
CA ARG A 159 -0.76 1.27 -7.55
C ARG A 159 -0.12 0.00 -8.10
N GLU A 160 -0.03 -0.10 -9.42
CA GLU A 160 0.67 -1.16 -10.16
C GLU A 160 1.52 -0.47 -11.22
N GLY A 161 2.85 -0.50 -11.08
CA GLY A 161 3.74 0.35 -11.88
C GLY A 161 3.31 1.83 -11.86
N GLU A 162 2.98 2.38 -13.03
CA GLU A 162 2.47 3.76 -13.20
C GLU A 162 0.93 3.88 -13.06
N ALA A 163 0.21 2.76 -13.08
CA ALA A 163 -1.25 2.76 -12.98
C ALA A 163 -1.71 3.06 -11.55
N SER A 164 -2.84 3.75 -11.44
CA SER A 164 -3.47 4.12 -10.17
C SER A 164 -4.96 3.90 -10.24
N TYR A 165 -5.51 3.29 -9.20
CA TYR A 165 -6.92 2.96 -9.06
C TYR A 165 -7.36 3.39 -7.66
N ALA A 166 -8.41 4.18 -7.56
CA ALA A 166 -8.81 4.75 -6.28
C ALA A 166 -10.31 4.66 -6.06
N ILE A 167 -10.69 4.54 -4.79
CA ILE A 167 -12.03 4.75 -4.26
C ILE A 167 -11.92 5.86 -3.21
N ASN A 168 -12.67 6.94 -3.40
CA ASN A 168 -12.84 8.00 -2.41
C ASN A 168 -14.27 7.99 -1.89
N GLY A 169 -14.49 8.49 -0.69
CA GLY A 169 -15.83 8.61 -0.15
C GLY A 169 -15.84 8.80 1.34
N GLN A 170 -16.93 8.39 2.00
CA GLN A 170 -17.10 8.59 3.43
C GLN A 170 -17.38 7.27 4.16
N SER A 171 -17.04 7.20 5.44
CA SER A 171 -17.44 6.07 6.28
C SER A 171 -18.96 6.05 6.47
N LEU A 172 -19.51 4.87 6.64
CA LEU A 172 -20.93 4.66 6.89
C LEU A 172 -21.16 4.61 8.40
N ILE A 173 -21.96 5.55 8.90
CA ILE A 173 -22.44 5.54 10.27
C ILE A 173 -23.80 4.83 10.31
N ALA A 174 -23.90 3.82 11.17
CA ALA A 174 -25.13 3.07 11.39
C ALA A 174 -25.33 2.88 12.90
N ILE A 175 -26.24 3.68 13.46
CA ILE A 175 -26.62 3.64 14.88
C ILE A 175 -27.94 2.87 15.00
N GLU A 176 -28.05 2.00 16.01
CA GLU A 176 -29.27 1.22 16.21
C GLU A 176 -30.47 2.15 16.46
N GLY A 177 -31.52 2.01 15.64
CA GLY A 177 -32.72 2.84 15.73
C GLY A 177 -32.68 4.16 14.94
N GLU A 178 -31.56 4.46 14.28
CA GLU A 178 -31.41 5.62 13.39
C GLU A 178 -31.21 5.19 11.93
N GLU A 179 -31.60 6.05 10.98
CA GLU A 179 -31.30 5.82 9.57
C GLU A 179 -29.79 6.02 9.33
N PRO A 180 -29.09 5.06 8.68
CA PRO A 180 -27.68 5.21 8.38
C PRO A 180 -27.40 6.42 7.48
N TYR A 181 -26.25 7.06 7.70
CA TYR A 181 -25.78 8.20 6.91
C TYR A 181 -24.27 8.12 6.65
N GLY A 182 -23.81 8.87 5.64
CA GLY A 182 -22.48 8.67 5.07
C GLY A 182 -22.43 7.47 4.12
N GLY A 183 -21.23 6.95 3.88
CA GLY A 183 -21.02 5.79 3.01
C GLY A 183 -21.00 6.12 1.51
N GLU A 184 -20.95 7.40 1.15
CA GLU A 184 -20.73 7.86 -0.21
C GLU A 184 -19.46 7.22 -0.77
N ARG A 185 -19.47 6.93 -2.07
CA ARG A 185 -18.39 6.27 -2.76
C ARG A 185 -18.25 6.80 -4.18
N GLU A 186 -17.03 7.12 -4.56
CA GLU A 186 -16.63 7.55 -5.90
C GLU A 186 -15.42 6.75 -6.38
N ASP A 187 -15.62 5.96 -7.42
CA ASP A 187 -14.58 5.17 -8.08
C ASP A 187 -13.86 6.01 -9.14
N SER A 188 -12.52 5.95 -9.16
CA SER A 188 -11.74 6.62 -10.21
C SER A 188 -12.11 6.09 -11.60
N PRO A 189 -12.00 6.92 -12.66
CA PRO A 189 -12.26 6.45 -14.03
C PRO A 189 -11.39 5.25 -14.43
N SER A 190 -10.14 5.19 -13.93
CA SER A 190 -9.22 4.07 -14.15
C SER A 190 -9.70 2.77 -13.50
N LEU A 191 -10.38 2.84 -12.35
CA LEU A 191 -10.87 1.65 -11.65
C LEU A 191 -11.96 0.93 -12.46
N GLN A 192 -12.79 1.69 -13.18
CA GLN A 192 -13.88 1.12 -13.99
C GLN A 192 -13.35 0.18 -15.08
N SER A 193 -12.16 0.46 -15.63
CA SER A 193 -11.51 -0.33 -16.67
C SER A 193 -10.39 -1.26 -16.17
N ALA A 194 -10.14 -1.31 -14.86
CA ALA A 194 -9.08 -2.13 -14.27
C ALA A 194 -9.29 -3.64 -14.50
N PRO A 195 -8.26 -4.49 -14.38
CA PRO A 195 -8.43 -5.93 -14.27
C PRO A 195 -9.43 -6.31 -13.17
N GLN A 196 -10.20 -7.38 -13.38
CA GLN A 196 -11.27 -7.78 -12.44
C GLN A 196 -10.72 -8.06 -11.03
N VAL A 197 -9.55 -8.70 -10.94
CA VAL A 197 -8.89 -9.01 -9.66
C VAL A 197 -8.56 -7.76 -8.86
N LEU A 198 -8.10 -6.68 -9.50
CA LEU A 198 -7.81 -5.41 -8.82
C LEU A 198 -9.09 -4.72 -8.35
N ARG A 199 -10.16 -4.77 -9.16
CA ARG A 199 -11.47 -4.25 -8.73
C ARG A 199 -12.02 -5.01 -7.53
N ASP A 200 -11.92 -6.33 -7.54
CA ASP A 200 -12.41 -7.18 -6.46
C ASP A 200 -11.64 -6.92 -5.16
N HIS A 201 -10.30 -6.81 -5.26
CA HIS A 201 -9.45 -6.45 -4.12
C HIS A 201 -9.81 -5.07 -3.54
N LEU A 202 -9.91 -4.04 -4.37
CA LEU A 202 -10.29 -2.70 -3.91
C LEU A 202 -11.69 -2.67 -3.29
N ASN A 203 -12.63 -3.44 -3.83
CA ASN A 203 -13.96 -3.60 -3.24
C ASN A 203 -13.90 -4.30 -1.87
N GLU A 204 -13.08 -5.32 -1.72
CA GLU A 204 -12.87 -6.00 -0.45
C GLU A 204 -12.29 -5.06 0.60
N VAL A 205 -11.23 -4.32 0.24
CA VAL A 205 -10.61 -3.33 1.14
C VAL A 205 -11.61 -2.25 1.53
N TRP A 206 -12.34 -1.69 0.56
CA TRP A 206 -13.39 -0.70 0.82
C TRP A 206 -14.42 -1.23 1.82
N ASN A 207 -14.94 -2.44 1.61
CA ASN A 207 -15.95 -3.03 2.50
C ASN A 207 -15.41 -3.29 3.92
N LYS A 208 -14.11 -3.59 4.06
CA LYS A 208 -13.46 -3.73 5.37
C LYS A 208 -13.38 -2.41 6.12
N VAL A 209 -13.18 -1.29 5.43
CA VAL A 209 -13.00 0.04 6.06
C VAL A 209 -14.28 0.88 6.13
N LEU A 210 -15.29 0.60 5.31
CA LEU A 210 -16.52 1.40 5.17
C LEU A 210 -17.20 1.69 6.51
N LYS A 211 -17.25 0.70 7.41
CA LYS A 211 -17.89 0.83 8.73
C LYS A 211 -16.89 0.96 9.89
N ARG A 212 -15.63 1.33 9.60
CA ARG A 212 -14.59 1.53 10.61
C ARG A 212 -14.38 3.03 10.85
N PRO A 213 -15.14 3.65 11.78
CA PRO A 213 -14.73 4.93 12.34
C PRO A 213 -13.86 4.75 13.60
N TRP A 214 -13.89 3.58 14.26
CA TRP A 214 -13.18 3.31 15.53
C TRP A 214 -12.91 1.80 15.66
N SER A 215 -11.65 1.33 15.64
CA SER A 215 -11.41 -0.10 15.92
C SER A 215 -10.09 -0.52 16.58
N GLU A 216 -9.23 0.37 17.09
CA GLU A 216 -8.03 -0.09 17.83
C GLU A 216 -7.65 0.67 19.12
N ALA A 217 -8.40 1.67 19.61
CA ALA A 217 -7.99 2.48 20.78
C ALA A 217 -8.97 2.55 21.96
N GLN A 218 -9.86 1.57 22.13
CA GLN A 218 -10.55 1.37 23.41
C GLN A 218 -10.44 -0.11 23.79
N PRO A 219 -9.66 -0.49 24.82
CA PRO A 219 -9.90 -1.79 25.44
C PRO A 219 -11.37 -1.82 25.85
N ALA A 220 -12.06 -2.93 25.57
CA ALA A 220 -13.40 -3.15 26.08
C ALA A 220 -13.39 -2.82 27.58
N PRO A 221 -14.36 -2.04 28.10
CA PRO A 221 -14.46 -1.86 29.54
C PRO A 221 -14.47 -3.26 30.15
N ALA A 222 -13.51 -3.53 31.03
CA ALA A 222 -13.50 -4.75 31.79
C ALA A 222 -14.87 -4.83 32.47
N ASP A 223 -15.62 -5.88 32.19
CA ASP A 223 -16.87 -6.16 32.88
C ASP A 223 -16.59 -5.97 34.38
N GLU A 224 -17.23 -4.97 34.99
CA GLU A 224 -17.21 -4.83 36.43
C GLU A 224 -17.83 -6.12 36.96
N GLU A 225 -16.98 -6.99 37.53
CA GLU A 225 -17.43 -8.14 38.30
C GLU A 225 -18.39 -7.57 39.37
N GLU A 226 -19.69 -7.81 39.18
CA GLU A 226 -20.70 -7.51 40.17
C GLU A 226 -20.34 -8.27 41.45
N ASP A 227 -19.91 -7.52 42.46
CA ASP A 227 -19.81 -7.95 43.85
C ASP A 227 -21.12 -8.65 44.27
N GLN A 228 -21.06 -9.98 44.48
CA GLN A 228 -21.99 -10.75 45.31
C GLN A 228 -21.25 -11.78 46.17
#